data_AF-A0A7C0Y438-F1
#
_entry.id   AF-A0A7C0Y438-F1
#
_cell.length_a   1.000
_cell.length_b   1.000
_cell.length_c   1.000
_cell.angle_alpha   90.00
_cell.angle_beta   90.00
_cell.angle_gamma   90.00
#
_symmetry.space_group_name_H-M   'P 1'
#
loop_
_entity.id
_entity.type
_entity.pdbx_description
1 polymer ?
#
loop_
_entity_poly.entity_id
_entity_poly.type
_entity_poly.pdbx_seq_one_letter_code
_entity_poly.pdbx_strand_id
1 'polypeptide(L)'
;QYYSQLMFTSCGWFFDDISGLEAKQNLRYAARAIQLAKDFNLDLEKGFLKILKKAKSNLPEYGDGAQIYQKQIRPHLYDFQRIAVHFSFNHLLKEPLSKTSFYTLNVEVKKHEIYKTGGNSLLFEHLLITHQRTEEKKEFLTVILHLGGLDLIGTAFSTLNETIVENYKKLFQELAFYQIKAKLEKFSNCYKIQNIFLDDRRKLALKLLKDKLETFENTYASFYQENKSLMLSLKQLHIPLPEGFLAIAKTVLSKEAYKECQKKLLGKKNYFKEVLEEAKMLGLKLDTLDIKNLLEDYIKTNLKKIKETFDFNVIKQIQNALDLYQSLSPQLDLCHIQNDFWDTIISLKAQLNILPKAIISLGEKLKFRLEI
;
A
#
# COMPACT_ATOMS: atom_id res chain seq x y z
N GLN A 1 -3.24 -34.98 -9.80
CA GLN A 1 -4.72 -35.12 -9.90
C GLN A 1 -5.44 -33.78 -9.74
N TYR A 2 -5.35 -33.07 -8.61
CA TYR A 2 -6.02 -31.77 -8.38
C TYR A 2 -5.96 -30.77 -9.56
N TYR A 3 -4.77 -30.36 -10.01
CA TYR A 3 -4.65 -29.40 -11.13
C TYR A 3 -5.13 -29.95 -12.48
N SER A 4 -5.09 -31.28 -12.65
CA SER A 4 -5.64 -31.96 -13.84
C SER A 4 -7.17 -31.84 -13.88
N GLN A 5 -7.84 -31.84 -12.74
CA GLN A 5 -9.29 -31.63 -12.68
C GLN A 5 -9.67 -30.16 -12.94
N LEU A 6 -8.89 -29.22 -12.39
CA LEU A 6 -9.16 -27.79 -12.57
C LEU A 6 -9.05 -27.30 -14.02
N MET A 7 -8.17 -27.89 -14.85
CA MET A 7 -8.07 -27.49 -16.27
C MET A 7 -9.29 -27.91 -17.12
N PHE A 8 -10.19 -28.75 -16.60
CA PHE A 8 -11.43 -29.15 -17.28
C PHE A 8 -12.66 -28.30 -16.90
N THR A 9 -12.47 -27.15 -16.24
CA THR A 9 -13.62 -26.27 -15.95
C THR A 9 -14.24 -25.73 -17.25
N SER A 10 -15.57 -25.85 -17.37
CA SER A 10 -16.32 -25.55 -18.59
C SER A 10 -16.27 -24.06 -18.98
N CYS A 11 -16.19 -23.16 -18.01
CA CYS A 11 -16.14 -21.71 -18.24
C CYS A 11 -14.96 -21.30 -19.15
N GLY A 12 -13.84 -22.02 -19.09
CA GLY A 12 -12.66 -21.73 -19.92
C GLY A 12 -12.82 -22.07 -21.40
N TRP A 13 -13.90 -22.75 -21.78
CA TRP A 13 -14.21 -23.14 -23.16
C TRP A 13 -15.57 -22.62 -23.63
N PHE A 14 -16.24 -21.80 -22.83
CA PHE A 14 -17.52 -21.20 -23.16
C PHE A 14 -17.39 -20.07 -24.21
N PHE A 15 -16.26 -19.37 -24.21
CA PHE A 15 -15.99 -18.28 -25.15
C PHE A 15 -15.13 -18.74 -26.32
N ASP A 16 -15.35 -18.14 -27.49
CA ASP A 16 -14.80 -18.59 -28.78
C ASP A 16 -13.30 -18.31 -28.96
N ASP A 17 -12.64 -17.59 -28.04
CA ASP A 17 -11.24 -17.20 -28.17
C ASP A 17 -10.35 -17.74 -27.03
N ILE A 18 -9.32 -18.50 -27.40
CA ILE A 18 -8.30 -19.04 -26.49
C ILE A 18 -7.49 -17.97 -25.74
N SER A 19 -7.49 -16.73 -26.23
CA SER A 19 -6.88 -15.57 -25.58
C SER A 19 -7.74 -14.99 -24.45
N GLY A 20 -8.97 -15.49 -24.24
CA GLY A 20 -9.81 -15.13 -23.10
C GLY A 20 -9.17 -15.40 -21.74
N LEU A 21 -9.64 -14.70 -20.71
CA LEU A 21 -9.10 -14.84 -19.35
C LEU A 21 -9.35 -16.24 -18.77
N GLU A 22 -10.51 -16.80 -19.07
CA GLU A 22 -10.99 -18.10 -18.61
C GLU A 22 -10.17 -19.23 -19.26
N ALA A 23 -9.97 -19.17 -20.59
CA ALA A 23 -9.12 -20.10 -21.32
C ALA A 23 -7.68 -20.06 -20.80
N LYS A 24 -7.12 -18.85 -20.60
CA LYS A 24 -5.80 -18.66 -20.00
C LYS A 24 -5.73 -19.26 -18.58
N GLN A 25 -6.79 -19.19 -17.79
CA GLN A 25 -6.82 -19.80 -16.45
C GLN A 25 -6.75 -21.33 -16.52
N ASN A 26 -7.52 -21.97 -17.42
CA ASN A 26 -7.39 -23.40 -17.67
C ASN A 26 -5.99 -23.80 -18.14
N LEU A 27 -5.37 -22.98 -19.00
CA LEU A 27 -3.98 -23.19 -19.42
C LEU A 27 -2.99 -23.07 -18.27
N ARG A 28 -3.22 -22.19 -17.28
CA ARG A 28 -2.38 -22.13 -16.06
C ARG A 28 -2.48 -23.40 -15.24
N TYR A 29 -3.68 -23.97 -15.08
CA TYR A 29 -3.85 -25.25 -14.39
C TYR A 29 -3.18 -26.39 -15.14
N ALA A 30 -3.32 -26.45 -16.46
CA ALA A 30 -2.65 -27.43 -17.31
C ALA A 30 -1.12 -27.30 -17.20
N ALA A 31 -0.60 -26.08 -17.28
CA ALA A 31 0.82 -25.80 -17.13
C ALA A 31 1.36 -26.27 -15.76
N ARG A 32 0.60 -26.05 -14.68
CA ARG A 32 1.00 -26.53 -13.34
C ARG A 32 0.93 -28.05 -13.22
N ALA A 33 -0.04 -28.71 -13.85
CA ALA A 33 -0.11 -30.17 -13.91
C ALA A 33 1.10 -30.75 -14.66
N ILE A 34 1.43 -30.18 -15.83
CA ILE A 34 2.62 -30.53 -16.62
C ILE A 34 3.89 -30.33 -15.82
N GLN A 35 4.00 -29.21 -15.09
CA GLN A 35 5.16 -28.93 -14.25
C GLN A 35 5.36 -30.00 -13.17
N LEU A 36 4.31 -30.37 -12.44
CA LEU A 36 4.40 -31.42 -11.42
C LEU A 36 4.69 -32.80 -12.01
N ALA A 37 4.23 -33.07 -13.24
CA ALA A 37 4.50 -34.33 -13.91
C ALA A 37 6.00 -34.50 -14.23
N LYS A 38 6.76 -33.41 -14.39
CA LYS A 38 8.21 -33.47 -14.62
C LYS A 38 8.96 -34.09 -13.44
N ASP A 39 8.49 -33.92 -12.21
CA ASP A 39 9.09 -34.55 -11.02
C ASP A 39 8.95 -36.09 -11.05
N PHE A 40 8.06 -36.61 -11.89
CA PHE A 40 7.87 -38.03 -12.19
C PHE A 40 8.47 -38.44 -13.55
N ASN A 41 9.39 -37.64 -14.10
CA ASN A 41 10.04 -37.84 -15.40
C ASN A 41 9.10 -37.87 -16.61
N LEU A 42 7.94 -37.19 -16.54
CA LEU A 42 6.99 -37.07 -17.66
C LEU A 42 7.13 -35.71 -18.36
N ASP A 43 7.75 -35.68 -19.56
CA ASP A 43 7.83 -34.49 -20.41
C ASP A 43 6.58 -34.36 -21.30
N LEU A 44 5.50 -33.84 -20.71
CA LEU A 44 4.21 -33.64 -21.41
C LEU A 44 4.17 -32.33 -22.21
N GLU A 45 5.10 -31.42 -21.98
CA GLU A 45 5.01 -30.03 -22.46
C GLU A 45 5.12 -29.93 -23.98
N LYS A 46 6.02 -30.72 -24.59
CA LYS A 46 6.20 -30.73 -26.05
C LYS A 46 4.96 -31.21 -26.78
N GLY A 47 4.33 -32.28 -26.30
CA GLY A 47 3.08 -32.80 -26.86
C GLY A 47 1.94 -31.81 -26.70
N PHE A 48 1.84 -31.19 -25.50
CA PHE A 48 0.83 -30.18 -25.20
C PHE A 48 0.92 -28.97 -26.14
N LEU A 49 2.12 -28.42 -26.36
CA LEU A 49 2.32 -27.28 -27.27
C LEU A 49 1.94 -27.60 -28.72
N LYS A 50 2.19 -28.84 -29.20
CA LYS A 50 1.79 -29.26 -30.55
C LYS A 50 0.28 -29.25 -30.74
N ILE A 51 -0.47 -29.67 -29.73
CA ILE A 51 -1.94 -29.63 -29.74
C ILE A 51 -2.39 -28.17 -29.67
N LEU A 52 -1.83 -27.40 -28.74
CA LEU A 52 -2.24 -26.03 -28.45
C LEU A 52 -2.01 -25.06 -29.62
N LYS A 53 -1.02 -25.33 -30.48
CA LYS A 53 -0.76 -24.56 -31.71
C LYS A 53 -1.93 -24.59 -32.71
N LYS A 54 -2.79 -25.61 -32.64
CA LYS A 54 -3.97 -25.75 -33.52
C LYS A 54 -5.08 -24.78 -33.14
N ALA A 55 -5.14 -24.33 -31.89
CA ALA A 55 -6.11 -23.35 -31.44
C ALA A 55 -5.63 -21.94 -31.80
N LYS A 56 -6.35 -21.26 -32.68
CA LYS A 56 -6.06 -19.89 -33.11
C LYS A 56 -6.85 -18.90 -32.27
N SER A 57 -6.23 -17.78 -31.95
CA SER A 57 -6.95 -16.64 -31.40
C SER A 57 -7.63 -15.88 -32.53
N ASN A 58 -8.76 -15.25 -32.25
CA ASN A 58 -9.42 -14.32 -33.17
C ASN A 58 -8.66 -12.98 -33.23
N LEU A 59 -7.77 -12.74 -32.27
CA LEU A 59 -6.93 -11.55 -32.16
C LEU A 59 -5.50 -11.82 -32.71
N PRO A 60 -5.09 -11.18 -33.81
CA PRO A 60 -3.80 -11.42 -34.46
C PRO A 60 -2.58 -11.25 -33.54
N GLU A 61 -2.64 -10.33 -32.57
CA GLU A 61 -1.54 -10.04 -31.64
C GLU A 61 -1.24 -11.21 -30.68
N TYR A 62 -2.21 -12.08 -30.42
CA TYR A 62 -2.05 -13.27 -29.58
C TYR A 62 -1.63 -14.50 -30.38
N GLY A 63 -1.97 -14.54 -31.67
CA GLY A 63 -1.57 -15.60 -32.60
C GLY A 63 -2.26 -16.93 -32.33
N ASP A 64 -1.53 -17.88 -31.74
CA ASP A 64 -2.06 -19.21 -31.42
C ASP A 64 -1.83 -19.61 -29.96
N GLY A 65 -2.53 -20.66 -29.53
CA GLY A 65 -2.47 -21.11 -28.15
C GLY A 65 -1.06 -21.46 -27.67
N ALA A 66 -0.17 -21.95 -28.53
CA ALA A 66 1.21 -22.22 -28.16
C ALA A 66 1.98 -20.92 -27.88
N GLN A 67 1.76 -19.87 -28.68
CA GLN A 67 2.33 -18.54 -28.44
C GLN A 67 1.78 -17.93 -27.14
N ILE A 68 0.47 -18.04 -26.89
CA ILE A 68 -0.16 -17.58 -25.65
C ILE A 68 0.45 -18.31 -24.45
N TYR A 69 0.58 -19.63 -24.53
CA TYR A 69 1.19 -20.42 -23.47
C TYR A 69 2.62 -19.97 -23.18
N GLN A 70 3.46 -19.83 -24.21
CA GLN A 70 4.87 -19.46 -24.03
C GLN A 70 5.05 -18.03 -23.50
N LYS A 71 4.26 -17.07 -23.99
CA LYS A 71 4.42 -15.66 -23.63
C LYS A 71 3.72 -15.28 -22.32
N GLN A 72 2.57 -15.89 -22.03
CA GLN A 72 1.67 -15.41 -20.97
C GLN A 72 1.42 -16.44 -19.88
N ILE A 73 1.60 -17.73 -20.13
CA ILE A 73 1.32 -18.78 -19.13
C ILE A 73 2.62 -19.27 -18.50
N ARG A 74 3.56 -19.77 -19.32
CA ARG A 74 4.83 -20.36 -18.89
C ARG A 74 5.67 -19.42 -18.00
N PRO A 75 5.81 -18.11 -18.26
CA PRO A 75 6.59 -17.21 -17.40
C PRO A 75 5.96 -16.98 -16.02
N HIS A 76 4.69 -17.33 -15.84
CA HIS A 76 3.98 -17.26 -14.57
C HIS A 76 3.94 -18.61 -13.85
N LEU A 77 4.61 -19.63 -14.40
CA LEU A 77 4.77 -20.89 -13.68
C LEU A 77 5.51 -20.64 -12.37
N TYR A 78 4.94 -21.25 -11.36
CA TYR A 78 5.36 -21.18 -9.98
C TYR A 78 6.70 -21.89 -9.83
N ASP A 79 7.68 -21.27 -9.20
CA ASP A 79 8.89 -21.95 -8.72
C ASP A 79 9.17 -21.52 -7.27
N PHE A 80 9.68 -22.43 -6.46
CA PHE A 80 10.01 -22.16 -5.07
C PHE A 80 11.06 -21.07 -4.94
N GLN A 81 12.07 -21.03 -5.83
CA GLN A 81 13.09 -19.98 -5.85
C GLN A 81 12.48 -18.59 -6.08
N ARG A 82 11.52 -18.47 -7.01
CA ARG A 82 10.83 -17.20 -7.28
C ARG A 82 10.10 -16.70 -6.04
N ILE A 83 9.49 -17.61 -5.30
CA ILE A 83 8.74 -17.25 -4.10
C ILE A 83 9.64 -16.97 -2.92
N ALA A 84 10.75 -17.68 -2.78
CA ALA A 84 11.77 -17.33 -1.80
C ALA A 84 12.21 -15.87 -1.98
N VAL A 85 12.59 -15.47 -3.20
CA VAL A 85 12.97 -14.08 -3.48
C VAL A 85 11.81 -13.11 -3.29
N HIS A 86 10.61 -13.47 -3.75
CA HIS A 86 9.43 -12.63 -3.57
C HIS A 86 9.11 -12.39 -2.08
N PHE A 87 9.10 -13.44 -1.27
CA PHE A 87 8.93 -13.37 0.17
C PHE A 87 9.95 -12.41 0.79
N SER A 88 11.22 -12.58 0.44
CA SER A 88 12.31 -11.77 0.99
C SER A 88 12.27 -10.30 0.52
N PHE A 89 11.75 -9.98 -0.67
CA PHE A 89 11.55 -8.59 -1.09
C PHE A 89 10.58 -7.82 -0.18
N ASN A 90 9.55 -8.49 0.36
CA ASN A 90 8.63 -7.87 1.31
C ASN A 90 9.30 -7.56 2.66
N HIS A 91 10.37 -8.28 3.02
CA HIS A 91 11.08 -8.12 4.30
C HIS A 91 12.21 -7.11 4.29
N LEU A 92 12.54 -6.55 3.13
CA LEU A 92 13.50 -5.45 3.05
C LEU A 92 13.09 -4.23 3.91
N LEU A 93 11.78 -4.04 4.09
CA LEU A 93 11.18 -2.88 4.76
C LEU A 93 10.49 -3.21 6.08
N LYS A 94 10.39 -4.48 6.47
CA LYS A 94 9.76 -4.90 7.73
C LYS A 94 10.27 -6.29 8.10
N GLU A 95 10.70 -6.46 9.33
CA GLU A 95 11.14 -7.77 9.81
C GLU A 95 10.01 -8.82 9.69
N PRO A 96 10.33 -10.03 9.22
CA PRO A 96 9.36 -11.10 9.12
C PRO A 96 8.96 -11.63 10.49
N LEU A 97 7.76 -12.20 10.55
CA LEU A 97 7.47 -13.19 11.58
C LEU A 97 8.30 -14.46 11.30
N SER A 98 8.79 -15.11 12.35
CA SER A 98 9.62 -16.32 12.21
C SER A 98 8.94 -17.44 11.41
N LYS A 99 7.60 -17.52 11.47
CA LYS A 99 6.80 -18.42 10.65
C LYS A 99 5.53 -17.71 10.18
N THR A 100 5.25 -17.78 8.88
CA THR A 100 4.08 -17.14 8.29
C THR A 100 3.57 -17.91 7.07
N SER A 101 2.29 -17.76 6.77
CA SER A 101 1.72 -18.22 5.50
C SER A 101 1.98 -17.19 4.41
N PHE A 102 2.33 -17.67 3.22
CA PHE A 102 2.55 -16.85 2.04
C PHE A 102 1.94 -17.56 0.84
N TYR A 103 0.74 -17.12 0.43
CA TYR A 103 -0.08 -17.83 -0.56
C TYR A 103 -0.38 -19.28 -0.13
N THR A 104 -0.05 -20.27 -0.97
CA THR A 104 -0.24 -21.71 -0.70
C THR A 104 0.95 -22.35 0.01
N LEU A 105 1.83 -21.53 0.60
CA LEU A 105 3.06 -21.95 1.27
C LEU A 105 3.08 -21.53 2.72
N ASN A 106 3.80 -22.29 3.52
CA ASN A 106 4.28 -21.87 4.82
C ASN A 106 5.78 -21.58 4.69
N VAL A 107 6.21 -20.41 5.12
CA VAL A 107 7.61 -19.98 5.10
C VAL A 107 8.08 -19.81 6.54
N GLU A 108 9.18 -20.47 6.86
CA GLU A 108 9.89 -20.30 8.13
C GLU A 108 11.24 -19.63 7.87
N VAL A 109 11.49 -18.54 8.59
CA VAL A 109 12.72 -17.75 8.50
C VAL A 109 13.69 -18.25 9.57
N LYS A 110 14.70 -19.01 9.15
CA LYS A 110 15.74 -19.56 10.03
C LYS A 110 16.81 -18.53 10.37
N LYS A 111 17.15 -17.67 9.41
CA LYS A 111 18.14 -16.60 9.55
C LYS A 111 17.70 -15.38 8.74
N HIS A 112 17.88 -14.19 9.29
CA HIS A 112 17.61 -12.90 8.64
C HIS A 112 18.75 -11.94 8.98
N GLU A 113 19.48 -11.46 7.97
CA GLU A 113 20.57 -10.51 8.13
C GLU A 113 20.46 -9.39 7.09
N ILE A 114 20.33 -8.14 7.54
CA ILE A 114 20.25 -6.97 6.67
C ILE A 114 21.42 -6.01 6.91
N TYR A 115 22.10 -5.63 5.85
CA TYR A 115 23.20 -4.66 5.85
C TYR A 115 22.75 -3.42 5.09
N LYS A 116 22.98 -2.22 5.65
CA LYS A 116 22.56 -0.94 5.07
C LYS A 116 23.74 0.02 4.98
N THR A 117 24.00 0.55 3.79
CA THR A 117 25.07 1.53 3.56
C THR A 117 24.67 2.50 2.45
N GLY A 118 24.73 3.81 2.71
CA GLY A 118 24.52 4.85 1.69
C GLY A 118 23.15 4.81 0.99
N GLY A 119 22.10 4.37 1.69
CA GLY A 119 20.75 4.18 1.12
C GLY A 119 20.56 2.87 0.35
N ASN A 120 21.61 2.05 0.21
CA ASN A 120 21.55 0.71 -0.35
C ASN A 120 21.40 -0.31 0.77
N SER A 121 20.82 -1.47 0.45
CA SER A 121 20.75 -2.58 1.39
C SER A 121 21.00 -3.93 0.73
N LEU A 122 21.60 -4.83 1.52
CA LEU A 122 21.84 -6.21 1.17
C LEU A 122 21.21 -7.10 2.24
N LEU A 123 20.28 -7.93 1.82
CA LEU A 123 19.51 -8.84 2.67
C LEU A 123 19.89 -10.29 2.37
N PHE A 124 20.14 -11.05 3.43
CA PHE A 124 20.30 -12.49 3.40
C PHE A 124 19.20 -13.13 4.25
N GLU A 125 18.50 -14.12 3.69
CA GLU A 125 17.57 -14.93 4.46
C GLU A 125 17.75 -16.42 4.19
N HIS A 126 17.77 -17.21 5.25
CA HIS A 126 17.64 -18.66 5.15
C HIS A 126 16.18 -19.04 5.40
N LEU A 127 15.54 -19.55 4.36
CA LEU A 127 14.11 -19.87 4.34
C LEU A 127 13.89 -21.36 4.22
N LEU A 128 13.02 -21.92 5.07
CA LEU A 128 12.40 -23.23 4.85
C LEU A 128 10.98 -23.01 4.33
N ILE A 129 10.74 -23.40 3.08
CA ILE A 129 9.45 -23.25 2.41
C ILE A 129 8.77 -24.62 2.33
N THR A 130 7.54 -24.68 2.79
CA THR A 130 6.69 -25.89 2.74
C THR A 130 5.42 -25.63 1.96
N HIS A 131 5.15 -26.42 0.92
CA HIS A 131 3.89 -26.31 0.18
C HIS A 131 2.74 -26.95 0.95
N GLN A 132 1.67 -26.20 1.21
CA GLN A 132 0.59 -26.63 2.11
C GLN A 132 -0.13 -27.90 1.65
N ARG A 133 -0.29 -28.10 0.32
CA ARG A 133 -1.01 -29.27 -0.22
C ARG A 133 -0.14 -30.49 -0.54
N THR A 134 1.12 -30.30 -0.91
CA THR A 134 2.01 -31.41 -1.32
C THR A 134 2.99 -31.77 -0.22
N GLU A 135 3.06 -30.95 0.83
CA GLU A 135 3.99 -31.05 1.96
C GLU A 135 5.48 -31.04 1.56
N GLU A 136 5.77 -30.77 0.29
CA GLU A 136 7.11 -30.63 -0.24
C GLU A 136 7.83 -29.48 0.50
N LYS A 137 9.01 -29.80 1.03
CA LYS A 137 9.86 -28.87 1.76
C LYS A 137 11.12 -28.58 0.95
N LYS A 138 11.48 -27.31 0.84
CA LYS A 138 12.74 -26.87 0.24
C LYS A 138 13.35 -25.76 1.07
N GLU A 139 14.66 -25.79 1.19
CA GLU A 139 15.43 -24.74 1.83
C GLU A 139 16.12 -23.86 0.80
N PHE A 140 16.14 -22.56 1.08
CA PHE A 140 16.79 -21.57 0.24
C PHE A 140 17.58 -20.57 1.07
N LEU A 141 18.76 -20.24 0.57
CA LEU A 141 19.48 -19.02 0.92
C LEU A 141 19.12 -17.95 -0.10
N THR A 142 18.46 -16.88 0.31
CA THR A 142 18.16 -15.74 -0.55
C THR A 142 19.21 -14.65 -0.37
N VAL A 143 19.57 -14.01 -1.49
CA VAL A 143 20.43 -12.82 -1.51
C VAL A 143 19.68 -11.75 -2.28
N ILE A 144 19.39 -10.63 -1.62
CA ILE A 144 18.68 -9.49 -2.20
C ILE A 144 19.52 -8.24 -2.07
N LEU A 145 19.75 -7.57 -3.21
CA LEU A 145 20.34 -6.26 -3.27
C LEU A 145 19.27 -5.22 -3.62
N HIS A 146 19.26 -4.14 -2.85
CA HIS A 146 18.47 -2.94 -3.11
C HIS A 146 19.38 -1.74 -3.29
N LEU A 147 19.29 -1.09 -4.45
CA LEU A 147 20.09 0.09 -4.81
C LEU A 147 19.29 1.39 -4.68
N GLY A 148 18.27 1.39 -3.83
CA GLY A 148 17.33 2.51 -3.71
C GLY A 148 16.22 2.49 -4.78
N GLY A 149 15.21 3.33 -4.55
CA GLY A 149 14.02 3.37 -5.41
C GLY A 149 13.39 1.99 -5.59
N LEU A 150 13.10 1.63 -6.83
CA LEU A 150 12.56 0.33 -7.23
C LEU A 150 13.63 -0.62 -7.81
N ASP A 151 14.92 -0.30 -7.67
CA ASP A 151 16.02 -1.16 -8.14
C ASP A 151 16.28 -2.27 -7.12
N LEU A 152 15.50 -3.35 -7.26
CA LEU A 152 15.57 -4.56 -6.47
C LEU A 152 15.93 -5.73 -7.35
N ILE A 153 16.92 -6.49 -6.90
CA ILE A 153 17.40 -7.71 -7.54
C ILE A 153 17.70 -8.76 -6.48
N GLY A 154 17.34 -10.01 -6.75
CA GLY A 154 17.67 -11.10 -5.84
C GLY A 154 17.61 -12.47 -6.47
N THR A 155 18.30 -13.40 -5.82
CA THR A 155 18.42 -14.80 -6.23
C THR A 155 18.22 -15.70 -5.03
N ALA A 156 17.64 -16.88 -5.23
CA ALA A 156 17.49 -17.91 -4.22
C ALA A 156 18.34 -19.13 -4.56
N PHE A 157 19.28 -19.47 -3.70
CA PHE A 157 20.17 -20.63 -3.82
C PHE A 157 19.59 -21.80 -3.04
N SER A 158 19.47 -22.97 -3.66
CA SER A 158 19.06 -24.22 -3.01
C SER A 158 20.20 -24.85 -2.17
N THR A 159 21.43 -24.40 -2.35
CA THR A 159 22.58 -24.81 -1.53
C THR A 159 22.87 -23.77 -0.47
N LEU A 160 22.86 -24.19 0.78
CA LEU A 160 23.28 -23.36 1.92
C LEU A 160 24.80 -23.34 1.96
N ASN A 161 25.40 -22.29 1.40
CA ASN A 161 26.84 -22.13 1.40
C ASN A 161 27.21 -20.79 2.02
N GLU A 162 27.76 -20.83 3.22
CA GLU A 162 28.14 -19.63 3.99
C GLU A 162 29.18 -18.77 3.25
N THR A 163 30.04 -19.40 2.43
CA THR A 163 31.02 -18.65 1.62
C THR A 163 30.36 -17.72 0.60
N ILE A 164 29.14 -18.03 0.13
CA ILE A 164 28.38 -17.14 -0.75
C ILE A 164 28.00 -15.87 0.01
N VAL A 165 27.51 -16.03 1.26
CA VAL A 165 27.13 -14.91 2.13
C VAL A 165 28.33 -14.02 2.41
N GLU A 166 29.45 -14.62 2.81
CA GLU A 166 30.68 -13.89 3.12
C GLU A 166 31.23 -13.11 1.92
N ASN A 167 31.21 -13.70 0.72
CA ASN A 167 31.67 -13.04 -0.51
C ASN A 167 30.82 -11.80 -0.84
N TYR A 168 29.49 -11.94 -0.82
CA TYR A 168 28.59 -10.80 -1.07
C TYR A 168 28.67 -9.75 0.03
N LYS A 169 28.83 -10.16 1.30
CA LYS A 169 29.03 -9.25 2.43
C LYS A 169 30.31 -8.43 2.28
N LYS A 170 31.42 -9.06 1.90
CA LYS A 170 32.70 -8.38 1.66
C LYS A 170 32.58 -7.34 0.54
N LEU A 171 31.99 -7.71 -0.60
CA LEU A 171 31.76 -6.76 -1.71
C LEU A 171 30.87 -5.58 -1.30
N PHE A 172 29.89 -5.82 -0.43
CA PHE A 172 29.00 -4.76 0.05
C PHE A 172 29.72 -3.78 0.99
N GLN A 173 30.62 -4.30 1.85
CA GLN A 173 31.48 -3.49 2.71
C GLN A 173 32.49 -2.66 1.89
N GLU A 174 32.97 -3.19 0.78
CA GLU A 174 33.83 -2.49 -0.20
C GLU A 174 33.05 -1.52 -1.11
N LEU A 175 31.73 -1.32 -0.89
CA LEU A 175 30.85 -0.48 -1.69
C LEU A 175 30.75 -0.89 -3.17
N ALA A 176 31.09 -2.14 -3.51
CA ALA A 176 31.12 -2.70 -4.86
C ALA A 176 29.71 -3.12 -5.36
N PHE A 177 28.72 -2.25 -5.19
CA PHE A 177 27.30 -2.56 -5.40
C PHE A 177 26.97 -3.06 -6.82
N TYR A 178 27.55 -2.44 -7.85
CA TYR A 178 27.32 -2.86 -9.24
C TYR A 178 27.97 -4.20 -9.57
N GLN A 179 29.06 -4.57 -8.89
CA GLN A 179 29.65 -5.91 -9.04
C GLN A 179 28.74 -6.98 -8.45
N ILE A 180 28.09 -6.69 -7.30
CA ILE A 180 27.08 -7.57 -6.71
C ILE A 180 25.91 -7.74 -7.68
N LYS A 181 25.38 -6.64 -8.22
CA LYS A 181 24.29 -6.67 -9.21
C LYS A 181 24.66 -7.53 -10.42
N ALA A 182 25.83 -7.30 -11.02
CA ALA A 182 26.29 -8.06 -12.17
C ALA A 182 26.52 -9.55 -11.85
N LYS A 183 26.98 -9.88 -10.64
CA LYS A 183 27.09 -11.28 -10.18
C LYS A 183 25.71 -11.94 -10.04
N LEU A 184 24.73 -11.24 -9.47
CA LEU A 184 23.37 -11.75 -9.33
C LEU A 184 22.68 -11.95 -10.69
N GLU A 185 22.86 -11.03 -11.64
CA GLU A 185 22.25 -11.12 -12.99
C GLU A 185 22.74 -12.31 -13.82
N LYS A 186 23.89 -12.90 -13.49
CA LYS A 186 24.40 -14.11 -14.17
C LYS A 186 23.58 -15.36 -13.86
N PHE A 187 22.81 -15.35 -12.78
CA PHE A 187 22.01 -16.50 -12.39
C PHE A 187 20.68 -16.52 -13.15
N SER A 188 20.31 -17.69 -13.69
CA SER A 188 19.06 -17.86 -14.46
C SER A 188 17.80 -17.66 -13.61
N ASN A 189 17.91 -17.83 -12.29
CA ASN A 189 16.88 -17.60 -11.28
C ASN A 189 17.07 -16.24 -10.57
N CYS A 190 17.63 -15.25 -11.28
CA CYS A 190 17.65 -13.87 -10.84
C CYS A 190 16.28 -13.22 -11.08
N TYR A 191 15.71 -12.66 -10.01
CA TYR A 191 14.42 -11.98 -10.04
C TYR A 191 14.59 -10.50 -9.71
N LYS A 192 13.91 -9.65 -10.47
CA LYS A 192 13.78 -8.22 -10.26
C LYS A 192 12.38 -7.91 -9.73
N ILE A 193 12.14 -6.67 -9.33
CA ILE A 193 10.80 -6.21 -8.90
C ILE A 193 9.69 -6.51 -9.94
N GLN A 194 10.04 -6.52 -11.23
CA GLN A 194 9.10 -6.84 -12.31
C GLN A 194 8.62 -8.30 -12.29
N ASN A 195 9.40 -9.20 -11.70
CA ASN A 195 9.09 -10.62 -11.58
C ASN A 195 8.22 -10.95 -10.35
N ILE A 196 7.97 -9.96 -9.48
CA ILE A 196 7.04 -10.08 -8.35
C ILE A 196 5.58 -10.12 -8.85
N PHE A 197 4.68 -10.74 -8.10
CA PHE A 197 3.26 -10.69 -8.40
C PHE A 197 2.73 -9.24 -8.39
N LEU A 198 1.78 -8.96 -9.28
CA LEU A 198 1.32 -7.60 -9.56
C LEU A 198 0.88 -6.85 -8.30
N ASP A 199 0.11 -7.50 -7.43
CA ASP A 199 -0.45 -6.87 -6.23
C ASP A 199 0.63 -6.58 -5.19
N ASP A 200 1.55 -7.50 -4.97
CA ASP A 200 2.64 -7.29 -4.01
C ASP A 200 3.68 -6.29 -4.55
N ARG A 201 3.90 -6.26 -5.87
CA ARG A 201 4.69 -5.20 -6.51
C ARG A 201 4.08 -3.83 -6.26
N ARG A 202 2.76 -3.68 -6.38
CA ARG A 202 2.04 -2.43 -6.06
C ARG A 202 2.19 -2.07 -4.59
N LYS A 203 1.97 -3.01 -3.67
CA LYS A 203 2.13 -2.79 -2.23
C LYS A 203 3.56 -2.34 -1.88
N LEU A 204 4.57 -3.02 -2.42
CA LEU A 204 5.98 -2.69 -2.19
C LEU A 204 6.32 -1.30 -2.73
N ALA A 205 5.89 -0.97 -3.95
CA ALA A 205 6.10 0.36 -4.53
C ALA A 205 5.42 1.47 -3.73
N LEU A 206 4.16 1.27 -3.31
CA LEU A 206 3.44 2.24 -2.47
C LEU A 206 4.10 2.42 -1.11
N LYS A 207 4.62 1.33 -0.51
CA LYS A 207 5.34 1.40 0.76
C LYS A 207 6.65 2.16 0.63
N LEU A 208 7.46 1.86 -0.40
CA LEU A 208 8.70 2.60 -0.70
C LEU A 208 8.43 4.09 -0.96
N LEU A 209 7.35 4.40 -1.66
CA LEU A 209 6.93 5.78 -1.89
C LEU A 209 6.56 6.48 -0.58
N LYS A 210 5.80 5.81 0.29
CA LYS A 210 5.40 6.34 1.60
C LYS A 210 6.61 6.69 2.47
N ASP A 211 7.59 5.79 2.57
CA ASP A 211 8.80 6.01 3.37
C ASP A 211 9.61 7.22 2.84
N LYS A 212 9.65 7.41 1.51
CA LYS A 212 10.31 8.57 0.88
C LYS A 212 9.54 9.87 1.09
N LEU A 213 8.22 9.85 1.00
CA LEU A 213 7.38 11.00 1.30
C LEU A 213 7.53 11.41 2.77
N GLU A 214 7.57 10.47 3.70
CA GLU A 214 7.78 10.75 5.11
C GLU A 214 9.15 11.40 5.38
N THR A 215 10.21 10.89 4.74
CA THR A 215 11.54 11.50 4.81
C THR A 215 11.53 12.94 4.28
N PHE A 216 10.91 13.15 3.13
CA PHE A 216 10.79 14.47 2.50
C PHE A 216 10.01 15.47 3.37
N GLU A 217 8.90 15.04 3.95
CA GLU A 217 8.10 15.84 4.88
C GLU A 217 8.89 16.22 6.14
N ASN A 218 9.71 15.30 6.68
CA ASN A 218 10.57 15.58 7.82
C ASN A 218 11.66 16.61 7.46
N THR A 219 12.27 16.50 6.28
CA THR A 219 13.24 17.50 5.80
C THR A 219 12.59 18.89 5.66
N TYR A 220 11.38 18.96 5.11
CA TYR A 220 10.64 20.22 4.97
C TYR A 220 10.29 20.83 6.32
N ALA A 221 9.86 19.99 7.28
CA ALA A 221 9.60 20.44 8.64
C ALA A 221 10.87 20.98 9.30
N SER A 222 12.00 20.27 9.23
CA SER A 222 13.28 20.73 9.77
C SER A 222 13.71 22.05 9.16
N PHE A 223 13.69 22.16 7.82
CA PHE A 223 14.05 23.39 7.12
C PHE A 223 13.15 24.56 7.55
N TYR A 224 11.84 24.34 7.65
CA TYR A 224 10.91 25.36 8.10
C TYR A 224 11.21 25.81 9.53
N GLN A 225 11.40 24.87 10.46
CA GLN A 225 11.67 25.20 11.86
C GLN A 225 12.99 25.97 12.05
N GLU A 226 14.04 25.59 11.34
CA GLU A 226 15.34 26.27 11.38
C GLU A 226 15.27 27.71 10.83
N ASN A 227 14.41 27.95 9.84
CA ASN A 227 14.33 29.22 9.12
C ASN A 227 13.10 30.07 9.48
N LYS A 228 12.25 29.60 10.41
CA LYS A 228 10.99 30.25 10.77
C LYS A 228 11.17 31.69 11.24
N SER A 229 12.15 31.95 12.11
CA SER A 229 12.43 33.29 12.62
C SER A 229 12.83 34.26 11.51
N LEU A 230 13.69 33.82 10.59
CA LEU A 230 14.08 34.60 9.41
C LEU A 230 12.87 34.91 8.53
N MET A 231 12.02 33.92 8.25
CA MET A 231 10.83 34.12 7.42
C MET A 231 9.88 35.16 8.01
N LEU A 232 9.65 35.09 9.33
CA LEU A 232 8.81 36.06 10.04
C LEU A 232 9.43 37.47 10.03
N SER A 233 10.74 37.59 10.25
CA SER A 233 11.46 38.86 10.19
C SER A 233 11.39 39.50 8.80
N LEU A 234 11.61 38.72 7.73
CA LEU A 234 11.48 39.22 6.35
C LEU A 234 10.08 39.74 6.07
N LYS A 235 9.05 39.03 6.55
CA LYS A 235 7.65 39.44 6.41
C LYS A 235 7.35 40.75 7.15
N GLN A 236 7.87 40.90 8.38
CA GLN A 236 7.75 42.13 9.17
C GLN A 236 8.44 43.33 8.53
N LEU A 237 9.59 43.10 7.88
CA LEU A 237 10.33 44.11 7.13
C LEU A 237 9.73 44.41 5.74
N HIS A 238 8.56 43.85 5.41
CA HIS A 238 7.91 43.96 4.11
C HIS A 238 8.78 43.47 2.93
N ILE A 239 9.70 42.54 3.18
CA ILE A 239 10.53 41.92 2.15
C ILE A 239 9.77 40.70 1.58
N PRO A 240 9.61 40.59 0.25
CA PRO A 240 8.91 39.45 -0.35
C PRO A 240 9.67 38.14 -0.10
N LEU A 241 8.96 37.14 0.43
CA LEU A 241 9.51 35.80 0.64
C LEU A 241 9.60 35.06 -0.71
N PRO A 242 10.71 34.36 -1.00
CA PRO A 242 10.81 33.54 -2.20
C PRO A 242 9.72 32.45 -2.24
N GLU A 243 9.21 32.12 -3.42
CA GLU A 243 8.12 31.14 -3.58
C GLU A 243 8.45 29.78 -2.98
N GLY A 244 9.70 29.33 -3.05
CA GLY A 244 10.15 28.08 -2.44
C GLY A 244 9.96 28.04 -0.92
N PHE A 245 10.21 29.16 -0.22
CA PHE A 245 9.98 29.27 1.23
C PHE A 245 8.49 29.21 1.55
N LEU A 246 7.66 29.91 0.78
CA LEU A 246 6.20 29.91 0.95
C LEU A 246 5.62 28.52 0.69
N ALA A 247 6.12 27.80 -0.32
CA ALA A 247 5.68 26.44 -0.63
C ALA A 247 5.98 25.47 0.52
N ILE A 248 7.21 25.48 1.05
CA ILE A 248 7.61 24.64 2.18
C ILE A 248 6.76 24.96 3.42
N ALA A 249 6.64 26.25 3.77
CA ALA A 249 5.84 26.68 4.92
C ALA A 249 4.36 26.27 4.78
N LYS A 250 3.77 26.44 3.59
CA LYS A 250 2.40 26.01 3.32
C LYS A 250 2.23 24.51 3.53
N THR A 251 3.13 23.68 3.00
CA THR A 251 3.08 22.22 3.16
C THR A 251 3.21 21.80 4.62
N VAL A 252 4.17 22.36 5.36
CA VAL A 252 4.42 22.04 6.77
C VAL A 252 3.22 22.45 7.63
N LEU A 253 2.75 23.69 7.50
CA LEU A 253 1.64 24.22 8.30
C LEU A 253 0.30 23.55 7.98
N SER A 254 0.03 23.20 6.72
CA SER A 254 -1.18 22.42 6.37
C SER A 254 -1.19 21.05 7.06
N LYS A 255 -0.05 20.35 7.08
CA LYS A 255 0.08 19.05 7.76
C LYS A 255 -0.02 19.18 9.28
N GLU A 256 0.58 20.21 9.86
CA GLU A 256 0.51 20.49 11.29
C GLU A 256 -0.92 20.85 11.70
N ALA A 257 -1.61 21.71 10.93
CA ALA A 257 -3.01 22.04 11.15
C ALA A 257 -3.90 20.79 11.13
N TYR A 258 -3.67 19.86 10.19
CA TYR A 258 -4.40 18.59 10.16
C TYR A 258 -4.18 17.76 11.44
N LYS A 259 -2.93 17.60 11.89
CA LYS A 259 -2.60 16.86 13.13
C LYS A 259 -3.20 17.53 14.38
N GLU A 260 -3.12 18.85 14.48
CA GLU A 260 -3.68 19.60 15.61
C GLU A 260 -5.21 19.60 15.61
N CYS A 261 -5.84 19.59 14.42
CA CYS A 261 -7.28 19.38 14.29
C CYS A 261 -7.70 18.02 14.86
N GLN A 262 -6.99 16.93 14.50
CA GLN A 262 -7.24 15.60 15.06
C GLN A 262 -7.13 15.58 16.58
N LYS A 263 -6.08 16.21 17.15
CA LYS A 263 -5.93 16.31 18.62
C LYS A 263 -7.11 17.05 19.25
N LYS A 264 -7.56 18.15 18.64
CA LYS A 264 -8.71 18.93 19.11
C LYS A 264 -10.00 18.12 19.11
N LEU A 265 -10.26 17.34 18.05
CA LEU A 265 -11.42 16.45 17.95
C LEU A 265 -11.40 15.34 19.01
N LEU A 266 -10.21 14.89 19.41
CA LEU A 266 -10.04 13.92 20.51
C LEU A 266 -10.08 14.56 21.90
N GLY A 267 -10.35 15.87 22.02
CA GLY A 267 -10.36 16.59 23.29
C GLY A 267 -8.97 16.75 23.94
N LYS A 268 -7.89 16.53 23.18
CA LYS A 268 -6.51 16.67 23.66
C LYS A 268 -6.05 18.13 23.54
N LYS A 269 -5.04 18.49 24.35
CA LYS A 269 -4.32 19.76 24.17
C LYS A 269 -3.80 19.84 22.73
N ASN A 270 -4.10 20.96 22.07
CA ASN A 270 -3.80 21.20 20.67
C ASN A 270 -3.39 22.67 20.47
N TYR A 271 -2.72 22.95 19.36
CA TYR A 271 -2.25 24.27 18.96
C TYR A 271 -2.84 24.69 17.61
N PHE A 272 -4.07 24.26 17.33
CA PHE A 272 -4.69 24.45 16.00
C PHE A 272 -4.86 25.93 15.63
N LYS A 273 -5.17 26.80 16.61
CA LYS A 273 -5.35 28.24 16.34
C LYS A 273 -4.02 28.92 16.05
N GLU A 274 -3.00 28.55 16.79
CA GLU A 274 -1.64 29.06 16.70
C GLU A 274 -1.05 28.75 15.31
N VAL A 275 -1.27 27.54 14.79
CA VAL A 275 -0.85 27.16 13.43
C VAL A 275 -1.57 27.99 12.36
N LEU A 276 -2.87 28.27 12.54
CA LEU A 276 -3.63 29.12 11.60
C LEU A 276 -3.19 30.58 11.67
N GLU A 277 -2.86 31.09 12.85
CA GLU A 277 -2.33 32.44 13.04
C GLU A 277 -0.95 32.59 12.41
N GLU A 278 -0.09 31.58 12.57
CA GLU A 278 1.22 31.52 11.93
C GLU A 278 1.13 31.53 10.40
N ALA A 279 0.24 30.73 9.83
CA ALA A 279 -0.03 30.76 8.40
C ALA A 279 -0.52 32.14 7.93
N LYS A 280 -1.38 32.79 8.70
CA LYS A 280 -1.86 34.16 8.40
C LYS A 280 -0.73 35.19 8.46
N MET A 281 0.17 35.10 9.45
CA MET A 281 1.31 36.00 9.56
C MET A 281 2.20 35.94 8.31
N LEU A 282 2.43 34.74 7.78
CA LEU A 282 3.18 34.54 6.53
C LEU A 282 2.39 34.95 5.27
N GLY A 283 1.08 35.18 5.38
CA GLY A 283 0.18 35.48 4.26
C GLY A 283 -0.16 34.23 3.43
N LEU A 284 -0.16 33.05 4.05
CA LEU A 284 -0.40 31.78 3.40
C LEU A 284 -1.87 31.39 3.47
N LYS A 285 -2.42 30.95 2.32
CA LYS A 285 -3.69 30.23 2.26
C LYS A 285 -3.41 28.74 2.34
N LEU A 286 -3.66 28.15 3.51
CA LEU A 286 -3.50 26.71 3.73
C LEU A 286 -4.47 25.90 2.86
N ASP A 287 -4.01 24.73 2.43
CA ASP A 287 -4.94 23.72 1.92
C ASP A 287 -5.75 23.17 3.10
N THR A 288 -7.07 23.25 2.99
CA THR A 288 -8.02 22.86 4.04
C THR A 288 -8.89 21.69 3.62
N LEU A 289 -8.72 21.14 2.41
CA LEU A 289 -9.57 20.06 1.90
C LEU A 289 -9.51 18.82 2.80
N ASP A 290 -8.30 18.38 3.17
CA ASP A 290 -8.12 17.22 4.05
C ASP A 290 -8.70 17.46 5.45
N ILE A 291 -8.61 18.69 5.96
CA ILE A 291 -9.19 19.06 7.27
C ILE A 291 -10.72 19.05 7.19
N LYS A 292 -11.31 19.52 6.09
CA LYS A 292 -12.76 19.47 5.85
C LYS A 292 -13.26 18.04 5.79
N ASN A 293 -12.60 17.19 5.00
CA ASN A 293 -12.94 15.77 4.90
C ASN A 293 -12.86 15.07 6.26
N LEU A 294 -11.80 15.34 7.03
CA LEU A 294 -11.63 14.82 8.40
C LEU A 294 -12.80 15.22 9.31
N LEU A 295 -13.22 16.50 9.26
CA LEU A 295 -14.32 17.01 10.08
C LEU A 295 -15.67 16.42 9.65
N GLU A 296 -15.93 16.29 8.35
CA GLU A 296 -17.13 15.64 7.80
C GLU A 296 -17.24 14.18 8.22
N ASP A 297 -16.18 13.39 8.05
CA ASP A 297 -16.14 11.99 8.46
C ASP A 297 -16.33 11.84 9.97
N TYR A 298 -15.73 12.73 10.77
CA TYR A 298 -15.89 12.74 12.22
C TYR A 298 -17.34 13.04 12.64
N ILE A 299 -17.97 14.05 12.03
CA ILE A 299 -19.37 14.41 12.29
C ILE A 299 -20.29 13.25 11.90
N LYS A 300 -20.12 12.70 10.70
CA LYS A 300 -20.92 11.57 10.19
C LYS A 300 -20.81 10.33 11.08
N THR A 301 -19.60 9.99 11.52
CA THR A 301 -19.36 8.85 12.41
C THR A 301 -20.06 9.06 13.76
N ASN A 302 -20.02 10.27 14.31
CA ASN A 302 -20.67 10.57 15.58
C ASN A 302 -22.19 10.70 15.48
N LEU A 303 -22.73 11.19 14.36
CA LEU A 303 -24.18 11.15 14.09
C LEU A 303 -24.71 9.71 14.06
N LYS A 304 -23.97 8.79 13.42
CA LYS A 304 -24.31 7.36 13.45
C LYS A 304 -24.32 6.79 14.87
N LYS A 305 -23.32 7.11 15.69
CA LYS A 305 -23.28 6.68 17.10
C LYS A 305 -24.50 7.18 17.89
N ILE A 306 -24.91 8.43 17.66
CA ILE A 306 -26.11 8.98 18.31
C ILE A 306 -27.38 8.21 17.90
N LYS A 307 -27.50 7.74 16.65
CA LYS A 307 -28.63 6.90 16.22
C LYS A 307 -28.72 5.58 17.00
N GLU A 308 -27.56 5.01 17.35
CA GLU A 308 -27.47 3.73 18.07
C GLU A 308 -27.65 3.90 19.57
N THR A 309 -26.96 4.87 20.17
CA THR A 309 -27.00 5.17 21.60
C THR A 309 -26.95 6.67 21.80
N PHE A 310 -27.98 7.22 22.44
CA PHE A 310 -28.03 8.64 22.76
C PHE A 310 -26.99 9.00 23.84
N ASP A 311 -26.00 9.84 23.48
CA ASP A 311 -24.97 10.34 24.40
C ASP A 311 -24.75 11.86 24.21
N PHE A 312 -24.97 12.62 25.28
CA PHE A 312 -24.75 14.06 25.33
C PHE A 312 -23.30 14.47 25.00
N ASN A 313 -22.31 13.64 25.35
CA ASN A 313 -20.91 13.92 25.04
C ASN A 313 -20.65 13.89 23.54
N VAL A 314 -21.30 12.98 22.82
CA VAL A 314 -21.17 12.86 21.36
C VAL A 314 -21.79 14.09 20.67
N ILE A 315 -22.89 14.63 21.18
CA ILE A 315 -23.48 15.89 20.68
C ILE A 315 -22.49 17.04 20.84
N LYS A 316 -21.85 17.17 22.01
CA LYS A 316 -20.85 18.21 22.26
C LYS A 316 -19.64 18.08 21.33
N GLN A 317 -19.21 16.85 21.03
CA GLN A 317 -18.15 16.58 20.05
C GLN A 317 -18.52 17.04 18.63
N ILE A 318 -19.76 16.78 18.19
CA ILE A 318 -20.25 17.23 16.88
C ILE A 318 -20.33 18.76 16.83
N GLN A 319 -20.83 19.41 17.88
CA GLN A 319 -20.90 20.87 17.95
C GLN A 319 -19.49 21.50 17.84
N ASN A 320 -18.50 20.95 18.54
CA ASN A 320 -17.11 21.42 18.46
C ASN A 320 -16.52 21.24 17.06
N ALA A 321 -16.83 20.13 16.38
CA ALA A 321 -16.39 19.88 15.01
C ALA A 321 -17.04 20.84 14.00
N LEU A 322 -18.33 21.14 14.17
CA LEU A 322 -19.04 22.13 13.35
C LEU A 322 -18.48 23.55 13.54
N ASP A 323 -18.19 23.95 14.78
CA ASP A 323 -17.60 25.25 15.07
C ASP A 323 -16.22 25.40 14.42
N LEU A 324 -15.42 24.32 14.43
CA LEU A 324 -14.16 24.25 13.71
C LEU A 324 -14.34 24.39 12.20
N TYR A 325 -15.29 23.66 11.63
CA TYR A 325 -15.56 23.70 10.20
C TYR A 325 -15.99 25.11 9.76
N GLN A 326 -16.91 25.74 10.49
CA GLN A 326 -17.38 27.10 10.22
C GLN A 326 -16.25 28.13 10.29
N SER A 327 -15.30 27.96 11.21
CA SER A 327 -14.14 28.85 11.33
C SER A 327 -13.18 28.79 10.14
N LEU A 328 -13.16 27.66 9.41
CA LEU A 328 -12.27 27.43 8.27
C LEU A 328 -12.88 27.88 6.93
N SER A 329 -14.20 27.80 6.79
CA SER A 329 -14.88 28.11 5.52
C SER A 329 -16.31 28.60 5.77
N PRO A 330 -16.56 29.93 5.76
CA PRO A 330 -17.89 30.49 6.01
C PRO A 330 -18.94 30.12 4.95
N GLN A 331 -18.53 29.85 3.71
CA GLN A 331 -19.37 29.48 2.57
C GLN A 331 -19.59 27.97 2.48
N LEU A 332 -20.09 27.38 3.57
CA LEU A 332 -20.28 25.94 3.70
C LEU A 332 -21.30 25.35 2.72
N ASP A 333 -20.95 24.22 2.09
CA ASP A 333 -21.92 23.24 1.62
C ASP A 333 -22.16 22.23 2.75
N LEU A 334 -23.26 22.41 3.47
CA LEU A 334 -23.68 21.54 4.57
C LEU A 334 -24.55 20.37 4.11
N CYS A 335 -24.81 20.22 2.81
CA CYS A 335 -25.88 19.35 2.32
C CYS A 335 -25.74 17.90 2.83
N HIS A 336 -24.55 17.32 2.77
CA HIS A 336 -24.31 15.95 3.25
C HIS A 336 -24.51 15.80 4.76
N ILE A 337 -23.98 16.75 5.56
CA ILE A 337 -24.12 16.72 7.02
C ILE A 337 -25.58 16.96 7.42
N GLN A 338 -26.29 17.85 6.71
CA GLN A 338 -27.70 18.12 6.94
C GLN A 338 -28.57 16.89 6.67
N ASN A 339 -28.31 16.18 5.57
CA ASN A 339 -29.02 14.94 5.25
C ASN A 339 -28.75 13.85 6.31
N ASP A 340 -27.48 13.63 6.68
CA ASP A 340 -27.12 12.66 7.73
C ASP A 340 -27.77 13.00 9.09
N PHE A 341 -27.85 14.30 9.42
CA PHE A 341 -28.51 14.78 10.64
C PHE A 341 -30.03 14.64 10.59
N TRP A 342 -30.67 14.91 9.45
CA TRP A 342 -32.11 14.73 9.24
C TRP A 342 -32.52 13.27 9.47
N ASP A 343 -31.78 12.32 8.88
CA ASP A 343 -32.01 10.89 9.11
C ASP A 343 -31.81 10.51 10.59
N THR A 344 -30.89 11.19 11.28
CA THR A 344 -30.65 11.00 12.72
C THR A 344 -31.84 11.46 13.54
N ILE A 345 -32.42 12.62 13.21
CA ILE A 345 -33.62 13.13 13.89
C ILE A 345 -34.81 12.19 13.71
N ILE A 346 -35.05 11.69 12.50
CA ILE A 346 -36.18 10.77 12.24
C ILE A 346 -36.07 9.54 13.14
N SER A 347 -34.88 8.93 13.19
CA SER A 347 -34.63 7.75 14.04
C SER A 347 -34.82 8.06 15.53
N LEU A 348 -34.36 9.21 16.01
CA LEU A 348 -34.45 9.58 17.41
C LEU A 348 -35.85 10.00 17.84
N LYS A 349 -36.62 10.67 16.97
CA LYS A 349 -38.03 10.97 17.23
C LYS A 349 -38.83 9.68 17.42
N ALA A 350 -38.54 8.65 16.63
CA ALA A 350 -39.17 7.34 16.78
C ALA A 350 -38.81 6.63 18.10
N GLN A 351 -37.64 6.93 18.69
CA GLN A 351 -37.18 6.32 19.94
C GLN A 351 -37.55 7.11 21.22
N LEU A 352 -37.52 8.45 21.17
CA LEU A 352 -37.52 9.30 22.36
C LEU A 352 -38.81 10.10 22.58
N ASN A 353 -39.76 10.13 21.62
CA ASN A 353 -40.98 10.96 21.58
C ASN A 353 -40.77 12.49 21.65
N ILE A 354 -39.84 12.98 22.48
CA ILE A 354 -39.47 14.39 22.63
C ILE A 354 -37.97 14.52 22.36
N LEU A 355 -37.59 15.48 21.50
CA LEU A 355 -36.20 15.71 21.16
C LEU A 355 -35.47 16.42 22.32
N PRO A 356 -34.31 15.91 22.77
CA PRO A 356 -33.50 16.58 23.77
C PRO A 356 -33.03 17.96 23.30
N LYS A 357 -33.02 18.96 24.19
CA LYS A 357 -32.58 20.35 23.89
C LYS A 357 -31.22 20.43 23.19
N ALA A 358 -30.31 19.51 23.51
CA ALA A 358 -28.98 19.45 22.88
C ALA A 358 -29.05 19.13 21.37
N ILE A 359 -30.02 18.34 20.93
CA ILE A 359 -30.26 18.05 19.51
C ILE A 359 -30.91 19.24 18.82
N ILE A 360 -31.82 19.93 19.49
CA ILE A 360 -32.45 21.15 18.96
C ILE A 360 -31.36 22.20 18.69
N SER A 361 -30.47 22.44 19.65
CA SER A 361 -29.33 23.35 19.50
C SER A 361 -28.36 22.93 18.38
N LEU A 362 -28.14 21.63 18.20
CA LEU A 362 -27.36 21.11 17.07
C LEU A 362 -28.06 21.35 15.72
N GLY A 363 -29.38 21.19 15.68
CA GLY A 363 -30.20 21.47 14.50
C GLY A 363 -30.18 22.94 14.10
N GLU A 364 -30.26 23.85 15.06
CA GLU A 364 -30.15 25.29 14.81
C GLU A 364 -28.79 25.65 14.15
N LYS A 365 -27.68 25.07 14.64
CA LYS A 365 -26.35 25.24 14.03
C LYS A 365 -26.27 24.70 12.59
N LEU A 366 -27.03 23.66 12.29
CA LEU A 366 -27.18 23.08 10.96
C LEU A 366 -28.27 23.77 10.12
N LYS A 367 -28.84 24.87 10.62
CA LYS A 367 -29.91 25.67 9.98
C LYS A 367 -31.25 24.94 9.81
N PHE A 368 -31.53 23.95 10.66
CA PHE A 368 -32.86 23.37 10.80
C PHE A 368 -33.71 24.18 11.77
N ARG A 369 -35.01 24.29 11.48
CA ARG A 369 -36.03 24.74 12.44
C ARG A 369 -36.75 23.51 12.97
N LEU A 370 -36.38 23.08 14.17
CA LEU A 370 -36.99 21.93 14.83
C LEU A 370 -38.00 22.45 15.85
N GLU A 371 -39.27 22.12 15.66
CA GLU A 371 -40.33 22.42 16.64
C GLU A 371 -40.19 21.48 17.86
N ILE A 372 -40.45 22.05 19.05
CA ILE A 372 -40.29 21.43 20.37
C ILE A 372 -41.30 20.29 20.56
#